data_AF-V7HDI5-F1
#
_entry.id   AF-V7HDI5-F1
#
_cell.length_a   1.000
_cell.length_b   1.000
_cell.length_c   1.000
_cell.angle_alpha   90.00
_cell.angle_beta   90.00
_cell.angle_gamma   90.00
#
_symmetry.space_group_name_H-M   'P 1'
#
loop_
_entity.id
_entity.type
_entity.pdbx_description
1 polymer ?
#
loop_
_entity_poly.entity_id
_entity_poly.type
_entity_poly.pdbx_seq_one_letter_code
_entity_poly.pdbx_strand_id
1 'polypeptide(L)'
;MIFDIDPDEGLGFAAVKQAALDIRSILEALGLQSWPLLSGGKGVHVVVPLVPLADWDEVKSFCQDFAELLARTDPSRFVANMSKAKRKGRMFLDYLRNGQGSTAICPWSTRARAGASCAVPVSWDELPTCEKRQRLRCLRRRRAGSVARSLGRLFRRRTNAYRPHSARSPAAITIGQRHY
;
A
#
# COMPACT_ATOMS: atom_id res chain seq x y z
N MET A 1 3.42 -6.50 -3.98
CA MET A 1 3.57 -5.82 -2.68
C MET A 1 2.24 -5.36 -2.17
N ILE A 2 2.11 -5.26 -0.85
CA ILE A 2 0.93 -4.79 -0.13
C ILE A 2 1.37 -3.85 0.98
N PHE A 3 0.76 -2.68 1.04
CA PHE A 3 0.86 -1.76 2.16
C PHE A 3 -0.48 -1.76 2.89
N ASP A 4 -0.52 -2.28 4.12
CA ASP A 4 -1.74 -2.31 4.94
C ASP A 4 -1.76 -1.10 5.88
N ILE A 5 -2.79 -0.26 5.75
CA ILE A 5 -2.93 0.99 6.49
C ILE A 5 -3.81 0.72 7.71
N ASP A 6 -3.16 0.65 8.86
CA ASP A 6 -3.80 0.39 10.15
C ASP A 6 -3.87 1.69 10.99
N PRO A 7 -5.06 2.32 11.09
CA PRO A 7 -5.23 3.50 11.92
C PRO A 7 -5.26 3.15 13.42
N ASP A 8 -4.78 4.07 14.26
CA ASP A 8 -5.11 4.09 15.69
C ASP A 8 -6.63 4.21 15.92
N GLU A 9 -7.11 3.85 17.12
CA GLU A 9 -8.54 3.81 17.44
C GLU A 9 -9.23 5.17 17.31
N GLY A 10 -8.50 6.26 17.54
CA GLY A 10 -9.01 7.63 17.42
C GLY A 10 -9.14 8.14 15.99
N LEU A 11 -8.61 7.43 14.98
CA LEU A 11 -8.61 7.89 13.60
C LEU A 11 -9.78 7.33 12.78
N GLY A 12 -10.50 8.25 12.14
CA GLY A 12 -11.63 7.93 11.27
C GLY A 12 -11.19 7.33 9.93
N PHE A 13 -12.14 6.70 9.23
CA PHE A 13 -11.89 6.09 7.91
C PHE A 13 -11.49 7.12 6.84
N ALA A 14 -11.91 8.39 6.98
CA ALA A 14 -11.48 9.46 6.09
C ALA A 14 -9.95 9.66 6.12
N ALA A 15 -9.32 9.60 7.30
CA ALA A 15 -7.87 9.69 7.43
C ALA A 15 -7.16 8.52 6.72
N VAL A 16 -7.71 7.30 6.84
CA VAL A 16 -7.20 6.11 6.14
C VAL A 16 -7.29 6.27 4.62
N LYS A 17 -8.41 6.80 4.10
CA LYS A 17 -8.57 7.08 2.66
C LYS A 17 -7.55 8.10 2.18
N GLN A 18 -7.33 9.18 2.94
CA GLN A 18 -6.32 10.17 2.59
C GLN A 18 -4.92 9.57 2.59
N ALA A 19 -4.57 8.78 3.60
CA ALA A 19 -3.29 8.08 3.63
C ALA A 19 -3.08 7.15 2.43
N ALA A 20 -4.12 6.44 1.99
CA ALA A 20 -4.04 5.59 0.81
C ALA A 20 -3.77 6.41 -0.47
N LEU A 21 -4.35 7.61 -0.60
CA LEU A 21 -4.10 8.53 -1.72
C LEU A 21 -2.68 9.12 -1.68
N ASP A 22 -2.16 9.42 -0.49
CA ASP A 22 -0.79 9.91 -0.32
C ASP A 22 0.21 8.83 -0.74
N ILE A 23 0.01 7.59 -0.27
CA ILE A 23 0.82 6.42 -0.65
C ILE A 23 0.76 6.19 -2.16
N ARG A 24 -0.44 6.27 -2.76
CA ARG A 24 -0.61 6.17 -4.22
C ARG A 24 0.26 7.20 -4.95
N SER A 25 0.22 8.46 -4.53
CA SER A 25 0.95 9.55 -5.19
C SER A 25 2.47 9.31 -5.17
N ILE A 26 3.00 8.84 -4.03
CA ILE A 26 4.42 8.51 -3.90
C ILE A 26 4.77 7.31 -4.80
N LEU A 27 3.95 6.25 -4.80
CA LEU A 27 4.15 5.10 -5.66
C LEU A 27 4.09 5.48 -7.15
N GLU A 28 3.15 6.32 -7.57
CA GLU A 28 3.06 6.82 -8.95
C GLU A 28 4.30 7.63 -9.33
N ALA A 29 4.83 8.46 -8.44
CA ALA A 29 6.08 9.19 -8.67
C ALA A 29 7.29 8.25 -8.85
N LEU A 30 7.26 7.06 -8.22
CA LEU A 30 8.25 5.99 -8.41
C LEU A 30 7.97 5.10 -9.64
N GLY A 31 6.93 5.41 -10.43
CA GLY A 31 6.51 4.60 -11.59
C GLY A 31 5.75 3.32 -11.23
N LEU A 32 5.35 3.17 -9.97
CA LEU A 32 4.64 2.00 -9.45
C LEU A 32 3.13 2.22 -9.50
N GLN A 33 2.47 1.45 -10.37
CA GLN A 33 1.02 1.46 -10.44
C GLN A 33 0.45 0.67 -9.27
N SER A 34 -0.56 1.21 -8.61
CA SER A 34 -1.16 0.62 -7.42
C SER A 34 -2.68 0.66 -7.46
N TRP A 35 -3.33 -0.12 -6.60
CA TRP A 35 -4.78 -0.14 -6.50
C TRP A 35 -5.25 -0.32 -5.04
N PRO A 36 -6.38 0.31 -4.65
CA PRO A 36 -6.91 0.21 -3.30
C PRO A 36 -7.82 -1.01 -3.17
N LEU A 37 -7.60 -1.76 -2.10
CA LEU A 37 -8.41 -2.88 -1.66
C LEU A 37 -8.99 -2.56 -0.28
N LEU A 38 -10.30 -2.37 -0.21
CA LEU A 38 -10.99 -2.28 1.06
C LEU A 38 -10.87 -3.62 1.78
N SER A 39 -10.31 -3.66 2.99
CA SER A 39 -10.02 -4.91 3.72
C SER A 39 -11.27 -5.67 4.23
N GLY A 40 -12.43 -5.02 4.20
CA GLY A 40 -13.64 -5.44 4.92
C GLY A 40 -13.56 -5.19 6.44
N GLY A 41 -12.48 -4.57 6.91
CA GLY A 41 -12.23 -4.25 8.31
C GLY A 41 -12.27 -2.76 8.61
N LYS A 42 -11.18 -2.25 9.22
CA LYS A 42 -11.01 -0.83 9.49
C LYS A 42 -10.07 -0.12 8.51
N GLY A 43 -9.22 -0.88 7.80
CA GLY A 43 -8.16 -0.36 6.95
C GLY A 43 -8.39 -0.54 5.45
N VAL A 44 -7.46 0.05 4.69
CA VAL A 44 -7.33 -0.07 3.24
C VAL A 44 -5.96 -0.66 2.95
N HIS A 45 -5.91 -1.66 2.07
CA HIS A 45 -4.66 -2.16 1.54
C HIS A 45 -4.37 -1.43 0.23
N VAL A 46 -3.16 -0.92 0.06
CA VAL A 46 -2.65 -0.46 -1.24
C VAL A 46 -1.82 -1.59 -1.83
N VAL A 47 -2.25 -2.10 -2.97
CA VAL A 47 -1.65 -3.28 -3.60
C VAL A 47 -0.90 -2.87 -4.86
N VAL A 48 0.35 -3.32 -4.98
CA VAL A 48 1.23 -3.04 -6.13
C VAL A 48 1.56 -4.37 -6.81
N PRO A 49 1.06 -4.61 -8.04
CA PRO A 49 1.44 -5.78 -8.82
C PRO A 49 2.90 -5.65 -9.27
N LEU A 50 3.66 -6.74 -9.16
CA LEU A 50 5.06 -6.80 -9.54
C LEU A 50 5.30 -7.83 -10.65
N VAL A 51 6.31 -7.58 -11.48
CA VAL A 51 6.98 -8.67 -12.20
C VAL A 51 7.82 -9.45 -11.17
N PRO A 52 7.80 -10.79 -11.16
CA PRO A 52 8.58 -11.58 -10.21
C PRO A 52 10.08 -11.62 -10.59
N LEU A 53 10.75 -10.47 -10.48
CA LEU A 53 12.19 -10.33 -10.72
C LEU A 53 13.00 -10.14 -9.44
N ALA A 54 12.34 -9.68 -8.37
CA ALA A 54 12.95 -9.47 -7.07
C ALA A 54 12.55 -10.61 -6.11
N ASP A 55 13.43 -10.95 -5.19
CA ASP A 55 13.16 -11.92 -4.14
C ASP A 55 12.33 -11.31 -2.99
N TRP A 56 11.99 -12.15 -2.00
CA TRP A 56 11.17 -11.74 -0.87
C TRP A 56 11.85 -10.69 0.02
N ASP A 57 13.16 -10.77 0.22
CA ASP A 57 13.89 -9.89 1.11
C ASP A 57 14.09 -8.50 0.48
N GLU A 58 14.37 -8.44 -0.83
CA GLU A 58 14.39 -7.21 -1.61
C GLU A 58 13.04 -6.49 -1.55
N VAL A 59 11.96 -7.23 -1.78
CA VAL A 59 10.59 -6.68 -1.74
C VAL A 59 10.24 -6.19 -0.33
N LYS A 60 10.61 -6.94 0.71
CA LYS A 60 10.37 -6.56 2.10
C LYS A 60 11.19 -5.33 2.50
N SER A 61 12.47 -5.26 2.12
CA SER A 61 13.35 -4.12 2.37
C SER A 61 12.79 -2.86 1.75
N PHE A 62 12.38 -2.91 0.47
CA PHE A 62 11.75 -1.77 -0.19
C PHE A 62 10.51 -1.28 0.57
N CYS A 63 9.64 -2.20 1.01
CA CYS A 63 8.43 -1.81 1.74
C CYS A 63 8.75 -1.20 3.11
N GLN A 64 9.80 -1.68 3.78
CA GLN A 64 10.29 -1.10 5.03
C GLN A 64 10.82 0.32 4.81
N ASP A 65 11.71 0.50 3.84
CA ASP A 65 12.31 1.81 3.52
C ASP A 65 11.23 2.82 3.14
N PHE A 66 10.24 2.39 2.35
CA PHE A 66 9.08 3.21 2.00
C PHE A 66 8.28 3.65 3.25
N ALA A 67 8.02 2.72 4.18
CA ALA A 67 7.30 3.02 5.40
C ALA A 67 8.08 3.97 6.31
N GLU A 68 9.39 3.76 6.44
CA GLU A 68 10.27 4.62 7.22
C GLU A 68 10.38 6.01 6.61
N LEU A 69 10.50 6.13 5.28
CA LEU A 69 10.50 7.41 4.59
C LEU A 69 9.20 8.18 4.87
N LEU A 70 8.04 7.53 4.71
CA LEU A 70 6.75 8.15 4.95
C LEU A 70 6.61 8.63 6.41
N ALA A 71 7.06 7.82 7.37
CA ALA A 71 7.08 8.19 8.78
C ALA A 71 8.06 9.33 9.12
N ARG A 72 9.14 9.50 8.35
CA ARG A 72 10.07 10.63 8.51
C ARG A 72 9.52 11.91 7.87
N THR A 73 8.85 11.79 6.72
CA THR A 73 8.28 12.94 5.99
C THR A 73 7.05 13.50 6.69
N ASP A 74 6.19 12.64 7.24
CA ASP A 74 4.99 13.06 7.99
C ASP A 74 4.86 12.27 9.30
N PRO A 75 5.71 12.58 10.29
CA PRO A 75 5.74 11.87 11.58
C PRO A 75 4.49 12.13 12.43
N SER A 76 3.72 13.16 12.08
CA SER A 76 2.48 13.52 12.74
C SER A 76 1.34 12.55 12.39
N ARG A 77 1.38 11.95 11.19
CA ARG A 77 0.33 11.05 10.68
C ARG A 77 0.78 9.61 10.56
N PHE A 78 2.07 9.33 10.35
CA PHE A 78 2.55 7.98 10.06
C PHE A 78 3.58 7.46 11.06
N VAL A 79 3.65 6.13 11.17
CA VAL A 79 4.65 5.43 11.97
C VAL A 79 5.00 4.07 11.34
N ALA A 80 6.30 3.77 11.27
CA ALA A 80 6.81 2.55 10.63
C ALA A 80 7.19 1.43 11.61
N ASN A 81 7.77 1.75 12.78
CA ASN A 81 8.39 0.75 13.67
C ASN A 81 8.16 1.03 15.17
N MET A 82 6.92 1.29 15.58
CA MET A 82 6.59 1.47 17.00
C MET A 82 5.60 0.43 17.52
N SER A 83 5.79 0.02 18.78
CA SER A 83 4.81 -0.75 19.55
C SER A 83 3.45 -0.05 19.56
N LYS A 84 2.34 -0.81 19.64
CA LYS A 84 0.97 -0.29 19.58
C LYS A 84 0.74 0.90 20.54
N ALA A 85 1.32 0.85 21.74
CA ALA A 85 1.22 1.90 22.76
C ALA A 85 1.73 3.28 22.28
N LYS A 86 2.68 3.31 21.34
CA LYS A 86 3.28 4.53 20.81
C LYS A 86 2.58 5.03 19.53
N ARG A 87 1.50 4.39 19.08
CA ARG A 87 0.78 4.74 17.83
C ARG A 87 -0.38 5.72 18.02
N LYS A 88 -0.59 6.23 19.23
CA LYS A 88 -1.74 7.10 19.57
C LYS A 88 -1.84 8.27 18.59
N GLY A 89 -2.99 8.39 17.93
CA GLY A 89 -3.28 9.44 16.94
C GLY A 89 -2.59 9.29 15.58
N ARG A 90 -1.94 8.17 15.28
CA ARG A 90 -1.18 7.94 14.04
C ARG A 90 -1.61 6.69 13.29
N MET A 91 -1.24 6.61 12.02
CA MET A 91 -1.47 5.46 11.15
C MET A 91 -0.19 4.64 11.06
N PHE A 92 -0.32 3.35 11.33
CA PHE A 92 0.74 2.38 11.12
C PHE A 92 0.69 1.89 9.68
N LEU A 93 1.83 1.95 8.99
CA LEU A 93 1.98 1.31 7.69
C LEU A 93 2.58 -0.08 7.89
N ASP A 94 1.73 -1.11 7.86
CA ASP A 94 2.17 -2.50 8.04
C ASP A 94 2.79 -3.03 6.73
N TYR A 95 4.13 -2.98 6.69
CA TYR A 95 4.94 -3.54 5.60
C TYR A 95 5.27 -5.03 5.79
N LEU A 96 4.96 -5.62 6.96
CA LEU A 96 5.34 -7.00 7.30
C LEU A 96 4.55 -8.06 6.50
N ARG A 97 3.54 -7.62 5.74
CA ARG A 97 2.76 -8.45 4.81
C ARG A 97 3.55 -8.97 3.62
N ASN A 98 4.76 -8.46 3.39
CA ASN A 98 5.57 -8.73 2.20
C ASN A 98 6.69 -9.76 2.42
N GLY A 99 6.77 -10.38 3.59
CA GLY A 99 7.70 -11.49 3.83
C GLY A 99 7.20 -12.83 3.29
N GLN A 100 8.11 -13.76 3.04
CA GLN A 100 7.77 -15.14 2.69
C GLN A 100 6.91 -15.77 3.80
N GLY A 101 5.78 -16.38 3.42
CA GLY A 101 4.83 -16.99 4.37
C GLY A 101 3.86 -16.02 5.03
N SER A 102 4.00 -14.70 4.82
CA SER A 102 3.02 -13.72 5.27
C SER A 102 1.69 -13.88 4.52
N THR A 103 0.60 -13.55 5.20
CA THR A 103 -0.76 -13.64 4.64
C THR A 103 -1.39 -12.26 4.45
N ALA A 104 -2.18 -12.15 3.39
CA ALA A 104 -3.01 -10.99 3.09
C ALA A 104 -4.41 -11.44 2.63
N ILE A 105 -5.40 -10.58 2.85
CA ILE A 105 -6.78 -10.90 2.48
C ILE A 105 -6.93 -10.97 0.95
N CYS A 106 -7.59 -12.03 0.46
CA CYS A 106 -7.85 -12.19 -0.96
C CYS A 106 -8.96 -11.23 -1.43
N PRO A 107 -8.83 -10.58 -2.60
CA PRO A 107 -9.92 -9.80 -3.19
C PRO A 107 -11.22 -10.60 -3.30
N TRP A 108 -12.34 -9.97 -2.95
CA TRP A 108 -13.68 -10.57 -2.94
C TRP A 108 -13.91 -11.67 -1.90
N SER A 109 -12.96 -11.92 -0.99
CA SER A 109 -13.17 -12.85 0.13
C SER A 109 -13.95 -12.23 1.28
N THR A 110 -14.68 -13.07 2.02
CA THR A 110 -15.42 -12.69 3.22
C THR A 110 -14.50 -12.62 4.44
N ARG A 111 -14.91 -11.84 5.43
CA ARG A 111 -14.31 -11.79 6.76
C ARG A 111 -15.25 -12.47 7.76
N ALA A 112 -14.66 -13.29 8.64
CA ALA A 112 -15.35 -13.87 9.79
C ALA A 112 -15.63 -12.79 10.86
N ARG A 113 -16.54 -11.87 10.54
CA ARG A 113 -17.00 -10.78 11.41
C ARG A 113 -18.50 -10.60 11.25
N ALA A 114 -19.15 -10.05 12.27
CA ALA A 114 -20.57 -9.73 12.23
C ALA A 114 -20.92 -8.91 10.97
N GLY A 115 -21.96 -9.34 10.25
CA GLY A 115 -22.39 -8.75 8.98
C GLY A 115 -21.64 -9.24 7.74
N ALA A 116 -20.72 -10.21 7.89
CA ALA A 116 -19.99 -10.87 6.81
C ALA A 116 -19.42 -9.87 5.78
N SER A 117 -18.61 -8.95 6.30
CA SER A 117 -17.95 -7.95 5.45
C SER A 117 -16.99 -8.63 4.49
N CYS A 118 -16.70 -7.96 3.38
CA CYS A 118 -15.86 -8.51 2.33
C CYS A 118 -14.70 -7.58 1.99
N ALA A 119 -13.62 -8.18 1.52
CA ALA A 119 -12.56 -7.44 0.87
C ALA A 119 -13.01 -7.03 -0.54
N VAL A 120 -13.03 -5.73 -0.82
CA VAL A 120 -13.59 -5.20 -2.08
C VAL A 120 -12.56 -4.30 -2.76
N PRO A 121 -12.02 -4.73 -3.90
CA PRO A 121 -11.27 -3.84 -4.78
C PRO A 121 -12.14 -2.68 -5.23
N VAL A 122 -11.57 -1.47 -5.26
CA VAL A 122 -12.23 -0.28 -5.79
C VAL A 122 -11.26 0.48 -6.68
N SER A 123 -11.77 1.37 -7.53
CA SER A 123 -10.92 2.34 -8.21
C SER A 123 -10.50 3.47 -7.25
N TRP A 124 -9.44 4.19 -7.61
CA TRP A 124 -9.02 5.35 -6.83
C TRP A 124 -10.07 6.46 -6.80
N ASP A 125 -10.85 6.63 -7.86
CA ASP A 125 -11.93 7.62 -7.94
C ASP A 125 -13.14 7.22 -7.07
N GLU A 126 -13.36 5.91 -6.87
CA GLU A 126 -14.40 5.41 -5.98
C GLU A 126 -14.00 5.47 -4.50
N LEU A 127 -12.71 5.40 -4.18
CA LEU A 127 -12.25 5.30 -2.80
C LEU A 127 -12.80 6.43 -1.90
N PRO A 128 -12.78 7.72 -2.31
CA PRO A 128 -13.34 8.82 -1.51
C PRO A 128 -14.81 8.66 -1.13
N THR A 129 -15.62 8.02 -1.99
CA THR A 129 -17.06 7.82 -1.76
C THR A 129 -17.39 6.52 -1.02
N CYS A 130 -16.39 5.66 -0.81
CA CYS A 130 -16.59 4.38 -0.13
C CYS A 130 -16.77 4.54 1.38
N GLU A 131 -17.65 3.70 1.90
CA GLU A 131 -17.81 3.44 3.33
C GLU A 131 -16.87 2.34 3.83
N LYS A 132 -16.59 2.37 5.13
CA LYS A 132 -15.66 1.50 5.84
C LYS A 132 -15.99 0.00 5.72
N ARG A 133 -17.29 -0.37 5.78
CA ARG A 133 -17.73 -1.77 5.70
C ARG A 133 -18.47 -2.04 4.42
N GLN A 134 -17.94 -2.95 3.61
CA GLN A 134 -18.63 -3.48 2.45
C GLN A 134 -19.25 -4.83 2.83
N ARG A 135 -20.59 -4.94 2.78
CA ARG A 135 -21.30 -6.20 3.06
C ARG A 135 -21.30 -7.11 1.83
N LEU A 136 -21.45 -8.42 2.02
CA LEU A 136 -21.63 -9.40 0.94
C LEU A 136 -22.63 -8.97 -0.14
N ARG A 137 -23.73 -8.30 0.24
CA ARG A 137 -24.74 -7.81 -0.71
C ARG A 137 -24.17 -6.82 -1.74
N CYS A 138 -23.10 -6.09 -1.40
CA CYS A 138 -22.41 -5.16 -2.30
C CYS A 138 -21.62 -5.87 -3.42
N LEU A 139 -21.26 -7.16 -3.25
CA LEU A 139 -20.53 -7.92 -4.27
C LEU A 139 -21.36 -8.16 -5.53
N ARG A 140 -22.67 -8.41 -5.40
CA ARG A 140 -23.54 -8.72 -6.56
C ARG A 140 -23.60 -7.56 -7.57
N ARG A 141 -23.43 -6.30 -7.13
CA ARG A 141 -23.42 -5.12 -8.01
C ARG A 141 -22.02 -4.77 -8.53
N ARG A 142 -20.95 -4.98 -7.76
CA ARG A 142 -19.59 -4.54 -8.13
C ARG A 142 -18.80 -5.54 -8.98
N ARG A 143 -19.05 -6.86 -8.88
CA ARG A 143 -18.38 -7.87 -9.71
C ARG A 143 -18.72 -7.76 -11.20
N ALA A 144 -19.89 -7.21 -11.53
CA ALA A 144 -20.32 -6.95 -12.91
C ALA A 144 -19.78 -5.62 -13.49
N GLY A 145 -19.10 -4.80 -12.67
CA GLY A 145 -18.63 -3.46 -13.03
C GLY A 145 -17.19 -3.38 -13.54
N SER A 146 -16.84 -2.19 -14.03
CA SER A 146 -15.52 -1.80 -14.58
C SER A 146 -14.30 -2.32 -13.79
N VAL A 147 -14.39 -2.35 -12.46
CA VAL A 147 -13.28 -2.69 -11.55
C VAL A 147 -12.73 -4.10 -11.77
N ALA A 148 -13.58 -5.12 -11.97
CA ALA A 148 -13.10 -6.48 -12.21
C ALA A 148 -12.32 -6.61 -13.54
N ARG A 149 -12.76 -5.89 -14.57
CA ARG A 149 -12.08 -5.82 -15.88
C ARG A 149 -10.79 -5.00 -15.81
N SER A 150 -10.79 -3.91 -15.05
CA SER A 150 -9.61 -3.07 -14.83
C SER A 150 -8.55 -3.77 -13.98
N LEU A 151 -8.93 -4.55 -12.96
CA LEU A 151 -8.03 -5.47 -12.25
C LEU A 151 -7.43 -6.50 -13.21
N GLY A 152 -8.26 -7.13 -14.03
CA GLY A 152 -7.81 -8.09 -15.03
C GLY A 152 -6.84 -7.49 -16.07
N ARG A 153 -6.88 -6.17 -16.30
CA ARG A 153 -5.91 -5.43 -17.14
C ARG A 153 -4.68 -4.97 -16.36
N LEU A 154 -4.84 -4.56 -15.10
CA LEU A 154 -3.75 -4.13 -14.23
C LEU A 154 -2.84 -5.30 -13.83
N PHE A 155 -3.41 -6.48 -13.55
CA PHE A 155 -2.63 -7.71 -13.38
C PHE A 155 -1.90 -8.15 -14.66
N ARG A 156 -2.32 -7.68 -15.84
CA ARG A 156 -1.58 -7.86 -17.10
C ARG A 156 -0.51 -6.79 -17.32
N ARG A 157 -0.76 -5.54 -16.90
CA ARG A 157 0.24 -4.46 -16.88
C ARG A 157 1.10 -4.58 -15.64
N ARG A 158 2.03 -5.53 -15.67
CA ARG A 158 3.03 -5.68 -14.60
C ARG A 158 4.00 -4.49 -14.68
N THR A 159 4.11 -3.73 -13.61
CA THR A 159 5.12 -2.67 -13.49
C THR A 159 6.44 -3.29 -13.03
N ASN A 160 7.53 -2.85 -13.67
CA ASN A 160 8.87 -3.21 -13.23
C ASN A 160 9.25 -2.31 -12.06
N ALA A 161 9.27 -2.85 -10.84
CA ALA A 161 9.47 -2.04 -9.64
C ALA A 161 10.93 -1.85 -9.25
N TYR A 162 11.88 -2.38 -10.02
CA TYR A 162 13.27 -2.41 -9.60
C TYR A 162 14.21 -2.52 -10.81
N ARG A 163 15.15 -1.59 -10.91
CA ARG A 163 16.41 -1.80 -11.66
C ARG A 163 17.50 -1.95 -10.62
N PRO A 164 18.11 -3.14 -10.45
CA PRO A 164 19.24 -3.29 -9.54
C PRO A 164 20.37 -2.36 -9.99
N HIS A 165 20.94 -1.61 -9.04
CA HIS A 165 22.16 -0.87 -9.26
C HIS A 165 23.34 -1.76 -8.86
N SER A 166 23.81 -2.62 -9.77
CA SER A 166 25.17 -3.17 -9.67
C SER A 166 25.68 -3.75 -10.99
N ALA A 167 26.66 -3.06 -11.60
CA ALA A 167 28.00 -3.60 -11.88
C ALA A 167 28.87 -2.64 -12.73
N ARG A 168 29.90 -2.06 -12.08
CA ARG A 168 31.19 -1.54 -12.60
C ARG A 168 31.23 -0.24 -13.43
N SER A 169 31.63 0.86 -12.76
CA SER A 169 32.89 1.58 -13.05
C SER A 169 33.18 2.62 -11.94
N PRO A 170 34.43 2.77 -11.43
CA PRO A 170 34.77 3.83 -10.50
C PRO A 170 35.10 5.10 -11.30
N ALA A 171 34.28 6.14 -11.17
CA ALA A 171 34.65 7.48 -11.60
C ALA A 171 34.46 8.42 -10.41
N ALA A 172 35.60 8.89 -9.91
CA ALA A 172 35.71 9.86 -8.83
C ALA A 172 34.91 11.13 -9.14
N ILE A 173 34.14 11.61 -8.17
CA ILE A 173 33.67 12.99 -8.14
C ILE A 173 34.51 13.70 -7.08
N THR A 174 35.58 14.32 -7.54
CA THR A 174 36.33 15.33 -6.79
C THR A 174 35.46 16.57 -6.65
N ILE A 175 35.00 16.88 -5.45
CA ILE A 175 34.40 18.18 -5.12
C ILE A 175 35.57 19.14 -4.88
N GLY A 176 35.84 19.98 -5.89
CA GLY A 176 36.77 21.09 -5.77
C GLY A 176 36.22 22.16 -4.85
N GLN A 177 36.98 22.48 -3.80
CA GLN A 177 36.85 23.74 -3.10
C GLN A 177 37.23 24.89 -4.03
N ARG A 178 36.40 25.93 -4.09
CA ARG A 178 36.86 27.28 -4.41
C ARG A 178 36.19 28.27 -3.47
N HIS A 179 37.04 28.90 -2.67
CA HIS A 179 36.82 30.18 -2.02
C HIS A 179 36.52 31.27 -3.07
N TYR A 180 35.58 32.15 -2.76
CA TYR A 180 35.74 33.60 -2.78
C TYR A 180 34.81 34.20 -1.72
#